data_AF-A0A0M9ZNS5-F1
#
_entry.id   AF-A0A0M9ZNS5-F1
#
_cell.length_a   1.000
_cell.length_b   1.000
_cell.length_c   1.000
_cell.angle_alpha   90.00
_cell.angle_beta   90.00
_cell.angle_gamma   90.00
#
_symmetry.space_group_name_H-M   'P 1'
#
loop_
_entity.id
_entity.type
_entity.pdbx_description
1 polymer ?
#
loop_
_entity_poly.entity_id
_entity_poly.type
_entity_poly.pdbx_seq_one_letter_code
_entity_poly.pdbx_strand_id
1 'polypeptide(L)'
;QVVVSGEPEALEELVAQCVARDIRARTIPVDYASHSSYVEQIEQQIGEALDGVAPQAAEIPLFSTLTGEWLDADTPMDGGYWYRNLRQTVLFEQATRGLLAEGHG
;
A
#
# COMPACT_ATOMS: atom_id res chain seq x y z
N GLN A 1 14.63 -2.94 -0.77
CA GLN A 1 14.26 -1.83 0.13
C GLN A 1 12.91 -2.16 0.75
N VAL A 2 12.69 -1.83 2.02
CA VAL A 2 11.41 -2.06 2.71
C VAL A 2 11.02 -0.80 3.49
N VAL A 3 9.73 -0.66 3.80
CA VAL A 3 9.18 0.40 4.64
C VAL A 3 8.36 -0.26 5.75
N VAL A 4 8.50 0.24 6.97
CA VAL A 4 7.71 -0.19 8.13
C VAL A 4 6.90 1.02 8.59
N SER A 5 5.63 0.79 8.93
CA SER A 5 4.67 1.82 9.30
C SER A 5 3.95 1.39 10.58
N GLY A 6 3.75 2.32 11.51
CA GLY A 6 3.20 2.02 12.83
C GLY A 6 3.39 3.15 13.83
N GLU A 7 3.45 2.78 15.09
CA GLU A 7 3.55 3.70 16.23
C GLU A 7 4.94 4.37 16.28
N PRO A 8 5.02 5.71 16.51
CA PRO A 8 6.27 6.45 16.43
C PRO A 8 7.39 5.93 17.35
N GLU A 9 7.10 5.64 18.62
CA GLU A 9 8.10 5.19 19.59
C GLU A 9 8.67 3.82 19.18
N ALA A 10 7.81 2.89 18.75
CA ALA A 10 8.24 1.59 18.22
C ALA A 10 9.08 1.70 16.94
N LEU A 11 8.79 2.67 16.07
CA LEU A 11 9.60 2.91 14.85
C LEU A 11 10.97 3.52 15.20
N GLU A 12 11.04 4.42 16.17
CA GLU A 12 12.30 4.96 16.67
C GLU A 12 13.18 3.85 17.27
N GLU A 13 12.57 2.96 18.07
CA GLU A 13 13.26 1.79 18.62
C GLU A 13 13.79 0.87 17.49
N LEU A 14 12.95 0.56 16.49
CA LEU A 14 13.35 -0.26 15.35
C LEU A 14 14.54 0.36 14.58
N VAL A 15 14.50 1.67 14.32
CA VAL A 15 15.60 2.37 13.66
C VAL A 15 16.88 2.27 14.49
N ALA A 16 16.81 2.49 15.80
CA ALA A 16 17.97 2.37 16.68
C ALA A 16 18.56 0.96 16.68
N GLN A 17 17.71 -0.08 16.74
CA GLN A 17 18.13 -1.48 16.66
C GLN A 17 18.79 -1.83 15.31
N CYS A 18 18.26 -1.31 14.20
CA CYS A 18 18.86 -1.49 12.88
C CYS A 18 20.23 -0.83 12.79
N VAL A 19 20.36 0.42 13.24
CA VAL A 19 21.62 1.16 13.22
C VAL A 19 22.69 0.48 14.08
N ALA A 20 22.31 -0.04 15.27
CA ALA A 20 23.22 -0.80 16.13
C ALA A 20 23.75 -2.11 15.49
N ARG A 21 23.10 -2.57 14.42
CA ARG A 21 23.49 -3.76 13.62
C ARG A 21 24.09 -3.39 12.26
N ASP A 22 24.51 -2.14 12.07
CA ASP A 22 25.02 -1.59 10.81
C ASP A 22 24.03 -1.69 9.63
N ILE A 23 22.72 -1.77 9.92
CA ILE A 23 21.66 -1.73 8.91
C ILE A 23 21.19 -0.29 8.72
N ARG A 24 21.27 0.22 7.49
CA ARG A 24 20.79 1.56 7.15
C ARG A 24 19.27 1.67 7.33
N ALA A 25 18.86 2.43 8.34
CA ALA A 25 17.46 2.77 8.61
C ALA A 25 17.31 4.28 8.86
N ARG A 26 16.15 4.84 8.52
CA ARG A 26 15.79 6.24 8.79
C ARG A 26 14.27 6.37 8.87
N THR A 27 13.81 7.35 9.63
CA THR A 27 12.40 7.76 9.60
C THR A 27 12.06 8.46 8.28
N ILE A 28 10.78 8.44 7.93
CA ILE A 28 10.23 9.17 6.79
C ILE A 28 9.40 10.32 7.37
N PRO A 29 9.60 11.57 6.92
CA PRO A 29 8.87 12.71 7.47
C PRO A 29 7.42 12.74 6.94
N VAL A 30 6.56 11.94 7.56
CA VAL A 30 5.11 11.89 7.33
C VAL A 30 4.41 11.91 8.69
N ASP A 31 3.20 12.47 8.73
CA ASP A 31 2.40 12.66 9.95
C ASP A 31 1.32 11.59 10.14
N TYR A 32 1.30 10.55 9.29
CA TYR A 32 0.36 9.42 9.40
C TYR A 32 1.01 8.09 9.01
N ALA A 33 0.49 7.00 9.57
CA ALA A 33 0.97 5.64 9.34
C ALA A 33 0.09 4.88 8.34
N SER A 34 0.20 5.19 7.03
CA SER A 34 -0.48 4.40 5.99
C SER A 34 0.02 2.95 5.94
N HIS A 35 -0.77 2.06 5.32
CA HIS A 35 -0.48 0.63 5.21
C HIS A 35 -0.27 -0.06 6.58
N SER A 36 -0.98 0.43 7.59
CA SER A 36 -0.96 -0.07 8.97
C SER A 36 -2.36 -0.08 9.58
N SER A 37 -2.51 -0.66 10.77
CA SER A 37 -3.80 -0.68 11.50
C SER A 37 -4.33 0.71 11.86
N TYR A 38 -3.49 1.75 11.86
CA TYR A 38 -3.95 3.13 12.10
C TYR A 38 -4.98 3.60 11.07
N VAL A 39 -4.94 3.04 9.85
CA VAL A 39 -5.91 3.35 8.79
C VAL A 39 -7.31 2.85 9.12
N GLU A 40 -7.48 1.85 9.99
CA GLU A 40 -8.80 1.30 10.35
C GLU A 40 -9.71 2.35 10.99
N GLN A 41 -9.13 3.36 11.65
CA GLN A 41 -9.88 4.47 12.26
C GLN A 41 -10.60 5.38 11.24
N ILE A 42 -10.19 5.31 9.98
CA ILE A 42 -10.76 6.12 8.89
C ILE A 42 -11.50 5.28 7.84
N GLU A 43 -11.70 3.98 8.07
CA GLU A 43 -12.36 3.09 7.09
C GLU A 43 -13.72 3.62 6.65
N GLN A 44 -14.58 3.98 7.61
CA GLN A 44 -15.91 4.51 7.33
C GLN A 44 -15.84 5.83 6.57
N GLN A 45 -14.96 6.75 6.98
CA GLN A 45 -14.79 8.05 6.35
C GLN A 45 -14.31 7.92 4.90
N ILE A 46 -13.47 6.92 4.60
CA ILE A 46 -13.05 6.61 3.23
C ILE A 46 -14.23 6.12 2.39
N GLY A 47 -15.07 5.25 2.94
CA GLY A 47 -16.32 4.82 2.29
C GLY A 47 -17.21 6.01 1.95
N GLU A 48 -17.57 6.81 2.95
CA GLU A 48 -18.43 7.99 2.80
C GLU A 48 -17.86 9.01 1.80
N ALA A 49 -16.54 9.25 1.83
CA ALA A 49 -15.87 10.17 0.91
C ALA A 49 -15.90 9.69 -0.55
N LEU A 50 -16.02 8.37 -0.77
CA LEU A 50 -15.99 7.74 -2.10
C LEU A 50 -17.36 7.25 -2.57
N ASP A 51 -18.44 7.43 -1.81
CA ASP A 51 -19.80 7.00 -2.18
C ASP A 51 -20.29 7.57 -3.52
N GLY A 52 -19.81 8.77 -3.90
CA GLY A 52 -20.15 9.41 -5.17
C GLY A 52 -19.30 8.94 -6.36
N VAL A 53 -18.29 8.11 -6.14
CA VAL A 53 -17.41 7.59 -7.20
C VAL A 53 -18.07 6.38 -7.84
N ALA A 54 -18.16 6.40 -9.18
CA ALA A 54 -18.67 5.28 -9.97
C ALA A 54 -17.52 4.62 -10.75
N PRO A 55 -16.87 3.58 -10.19
CA PRO A 55 -15.78 2.87 -10.87
C PRO A 55 -16.23 2.35 -12.23
N GLN A 56 -15.37 2.49 -13.23
CA GLN A 56 -15.59 1.96 -14.57
C GLN A 56 -14.60 0.83 -14.84
N ALA A 57 -14.94 -0.05 -15.78
CA ALA A 57 -14.01 -1.07 -16.27
C ALA A 57 -12.76 -0.41 -16.84
N ALA A 58 -11.60 -0.96 -16.52
CA ALA A 58 -10.33 -0.44 -17.01
C ALA A 58 -10.14 -0.83 -18.49
N GLU A 59 -9.95 0.16 -19.37
CA GLU A 59 -9.62 -0.10 -20.78
C GLU A 59 -8.21 -0.68 -20.95
N ILE A 60 -7.30 -0.30 -20.05
CA ILE A 60 -5.95 -0.82 -19.97
C ILE A 60 -5.85 -1.71 -18.72
N PRO A 61 -5.40 -2.98 -18.85
CA PRO A 61 -5.25 -3.87 -17.71
C PRO A 61 -4.36 -3.26 -16.62
N LEU A 62 -4.79 -3.40 -15.37
CA LEU A 62 -4.08 -2.90 -14.20
C LEU A 62 -3.37 -4.05 -13.49
N PHE A 63 -2.05 -3.99 -13.39
CA PHE A 63 -1.29 -4.88 -12.52
C PHE A 63 -1.24 -4.25 -11.12
N SER A 64 -1.93 -4.86 -10.16
CA SER A 64 -2.20 -4.25 -8.87
C SER A 64 -1.05 -4.46 -7.90
N THR A 65 -0.55 -3.37 -7.30
CA THR A 65 0.43 -3.47 -6.19
C THR A 65 -0.22 -3.87 -4.87
N LEU A 66 -1.55 -4.00 -4.81
CA LEU A 66 -2.25 -4.52 -3.63
C LEU A 66 -2.20 -6.05 -3.57
N THR A 67 -2.38 -6.70 -4.72
CA THR A 67 -2.43 -8.17 -4.83
C THR A 67 -1.13 -8.75 -5.40
N GLY A 68 -0.36 -7.96 -6.15
CA GLY A 68 0.83 -8.43 -6.86
C GLY A 68 0.48 -9.25 -8.11
N GLU A 69 -0.70 -9.04 -8.69
CA GLU A 69 -1.24 -9.76 -9.84
C GLU A 69 -2.06 -8.82 -10.74
N TRP A 70 -2.43 -9.26 -11.94
CA TRP A 70 -3.42 -8.60 -12.79
C TRP A 70 -4.75 -8.48 -12.04
N LEU A 71 -5.32 -7.28 -12.01
CA LEU A 71 -6.65 -7.05 -11.49
C LEU A 71 -7.68 -7.56 -12.51
N ASP A 72 -8.64 -8.38 -12.06
CA ASP A 72 -9.73 -8.84 -12.91
C ASP A 72 -10.47 -7.62 -13.50
N ALA A 73 -10.78 -7.67 -14.80
CA ALA A 73 -11.38 -6.55 -15.52
C ALA A 73 -12.72 -6.08 -14.93
N ASP A 74 -13.44 -6.98 -14.27
CA ASP A 74 -14.72 -6.72 -13.62
C ASP A 74 -14.59 -6.27 -12.16
N THR A 75 -13.37 -6.22 -11.59
CA THR A 75 -13.18 -5.76 -10.21
C THR A 75 -13.36 -4.24 -10.13
N PRO A 76 -14.37 -3.73 -9.40
CA PRO A 76 -14.53 -2.29 -9.24
C PRO A 76 -13.45 -1.75 -8.30
N MET A 77 -12.81 -0.64 -8.71
CA MET A 77 -11.96 0.15 -7.83
C MET A 77 -12.81 1.11 -6.99
N ASP A 78 -13.70 0.54 -6.19
CA ASP A 78 -14.64 1.23 -5.30
C ASP A 78 -14.00 1.71 -3.98
N GLY A 79 -14.81 2.31 -3.10
CA GLY A 79 -14.34 2.75 -1.78
C GLY A 79 -13.68 1.64 -0.96
N GLY A 80 -14.18 0.40 -1.08
CA GLY A 80 -13.58 -0.76 -0.43
C GLY A 80 -12.21 -1.13 -1.01
N TYR A 81 -12.04 -1.06 -2.33
CA TYR A 81 -10.74 -1.23 -2.98
C TYR A 81 -9.73 -0.18 -2.49
N TRP A 82 -10.11 1.09 -2.47
CA TRP A 82 -9.21 2.18 -2.05
C TRP A 82 -8.88 2.11 -0.57
N TYR A 83 -9.83 1.73 0.28
CA TYR A 83 -9.55 1.43 1.68
C TYR A 83 -8.52 0.30 1.82
N ARG A 84 -8.72 -0.84 1.14
CA ARG A 84 -7.76 -1.96 1.17
C ARG A 84 -6.39 -1.53 0.67
N ASN A 85 -6.32 -0.75 -0.42
CA ASN A 85 -5.07 -0.20 -0.93
C ASN A 85 -4.34 0.65 0.13
N LEU A 86 -5.07 1.51 0.84
CA LEU A 86 -4.52 2.35 1.90
C LEU A 86 -4.12 1.56 3.15
N ARG A 87 -4.86 0.49 3.48
CA ARG A 87 -4.69 -0.31 4.70
C ARG A 87 -3.62 -1.38 4.57
N GLN A 88 -3.47 -2.01 3.40
CA GLN A 88 -2.60 -3.16 3.20
C GLN A 88 -1.25 -2.76 2.60
N THR A 89 -0.26 -3.66 2.71
CA THR A 89 1.10 -3.45 2.18
C THR A 89 1.12 -3.25 0.68
N VAL A 90 1.94 -2.30 0.21
CA VAL A 90 2.23 -2.12 -1.22
C VAL A 90 3.30 -3.13 -1.68
N LEU A 91 2.91 -4.08 -2.53
CA LEU A 91 3.76 -5.14 -3.09
C LEU A 91 4.49 -4.68 -4.36
N PHE A 92 5.17 -3.53 -4.30
CA PHE A 92 5.74 -2.87 -5.48
C PHE A 92 6.81 -3.71 -6.20
N GLU A 93 7.73 -4.32 -5.44
CA GLU A 93 8.80 -5.14 -6.00
C GLU A 93 8.25 -6.41 -6.65
N GLN A 94 7.26 -7.06 -6.01
CA GLN A 94 6.59 -8.23 -6.58
C GLN A 94 5.86 -7.86 -7.88
N ALA A 95 5.15 -6.73 -7.91
CA ALA A 95 4.41 -6.30 -9.09
C ALA A 95 5.34 -6.00 -10.28
N THR A 96 6.41 -5.24 -10.04
CA THR A 96 7.39 -4.93 -11.09
C THR A 96 8.13 -6.18 -11.57
N ARG A 97 8.51 -7.09 -10.66
CA ARG A 97 9.10 -8.38 -11.02
C ARG A 97 8.15 -9.26 -11.84
N GLY A 98 6.87 -9.28 -11.49
CA GLY A 98 5.83 -10.02 -12.23
C GLY A 98 5.71 -9.52 -13.66
N LEU A 99 5.56 -8.20 -13.84
CA LEU A 99 5.51 -7.58 -15.16
C LEU A 99 6.76 -7.86 -16.00
N LEU A 100 7.96 -7.78 -15.41
CA LEU A 100 9.20 -8.11 -16.10
C LEU A 100 9.24 -9.58 -16.54
N ALA A 101 8.72 -10.50 -15.72
CA ALA A 101 8.67 -11.92 -16.06
C ALA A 101 7.73 -12.21 -17.24
N GLU A 102 6.70 -11.38 -17.43
CA GLU A 102 5.78 -11.43 -18.58
C GLU A 102 6.29 -10.65 -19.81
N GLY A 103 7.47 -10.03 -19.72
CA GLY A 103 8.12 -9.34 -20.85
C GLY A 103 7.79 -7.85 -20.97
N HIS A 104 7.31 -7.22 -19.90
CA HIS A 104 6.96 -5.79 -19.87
C HIS A 104 8.09 -4.91 -19.31
N GLY A 105 9.32 -5.02 -19.86
CA GLY A 105 10.53 -4.35 -19.36
C GLY A 105 11.39 -3.66 -20.42
#